data_AF-A0A2K0UP44-F1
#
_entry.id   AF-A0A2K0UP44-F1
#
_cell.length_a   1.000
_cell.length_b   1.000
_cell.length_c   1.000
_cell.angle_alpha   90.00
_cell.angle_beta   90.00
_cell.angle_gamma   90.00
#
_symmetry.space_group_name_H-M   'P 1'
#
loop_
_entity.id
_entity.type
_entity.pdbx_description
1 polymer ?
#
loop_
_entity_poly.entity_id
_entity_poly.type
_entity_poly.pdbx_seq_one_letter_code
_entity_poly.pdbx_strand_id
1 'polypeptide(L)'
;MLRANAWPIRIRFQKYVDQRNAYDFTPLILAAREGHHDVVQLLLANGADVNVSAKGRYSARTALEAAAAGGHLSVMQLLLANGADVKRPGNDRALHYATINGHEAVIQLLLTAGADVNFSTTLKDDFPTHRTPLDLAATSRGHDAIVRLLLANGADVNMKDSDGDTVLHRVATFGYDAMVPLLLANGADVNMKDSDGSTALHIATYFGPDAIVRLLLANGADVTIKDKYGSTALFRAVAGGHEAIVRLLLANGADAAWSGYEAIVQLLLENGAGSKDDVFNIALTAAAWAGHETVVRLLLANSTHADIKDGMALIQAARNGHEHILRMLLDNGADVNSRYLHYGLWYTALEMAAREGHTTTVQFLLANGARNVSTKDTEKPSRTALDWAVQEGHEDIVQLLLANDFSRTDLAKASSLAIGT
;
A
#
# COMPACT_ATOMS: atom_id res chain seq x y z
N MET A 1 1.98 67.12 37.44
CA MET A 1 0.59 66.82 37.02
C MET A 1 0.57 66.42 35.54
N LEU A 2 0.85 65.15 35.23
CA LEU A 2 0.68 64.59 33.88
C LEU A 2 0.02 63.21 33.99
N ARG A 3 -1.24 63.19 34.40
CA ARG A 3 -2.14 62.03 34.32
C ARG A 3 -3.53 62.58 33.98
N ALA A 4 -3.84 62.71 32.69
CA ALA A 4 -5.20 63.08 32.26
C ALA A 4 -5.60 62.53 30.88
N ASN A 5 -4.68 62.26 29.95
CA ASN A 5 -5.06 61.95 28.56
C ASN A 5 -4.92 60.48 28.12
N ALA A 6 -4.55 59.55 29.01
CA ALA A 6 -4.41 58.13 28.65
C ALA A 6 -5.74 57.36 28.66
N TRP A 7 -6.75 57.81 29.43
CA TRP A 7 -8.01 57.09 29.62
C TRP A 7 -8.93 57.03 28.38
N PRO A 8 -9.14 58.12 27.60
CA PRO A 8 -10.04 58.08 26.44
C PRO A 8 -9.51 57.23 25.27
N ILE A 9 -8.18 57.22 25.08
CA ILE A 9 -7.51 56.44 24.03
C ILE A 9 -7.55 54.95 24.38
N ARG A 10 -7.24 54.60 25.63
CA ARG A 10 -7.24 53.21 26.10
C ARG A 10 -8.62 52.55 25.98
N ILE A 11 -9.71 53.27 26.26
CA ILE A 11 -11.09 52.77 26.09
C ILE A 11 -11.44 52.50 24.62
N ARG A 12 -10.96 53.32 23.68
CA ARG A 12 -11.17 53.08 22.24
C ARG A 12 -10.40 51.85 21.75
N PHE A 13 -9.15 51.66 22.18
CA PHE A 13 -8.37 50.47 21.81
C PHE A 13 -8.95 49.17 22.39
N GLN A 14 -9.45 49.22 23.64
CA GLN A 14 -10.11 48.08 24.28
C GLN A 14 -11.32 47.55 23.47
N LYS A 15 -12.01 48.42 22.72
CA LYS A 15 -13.19 48.04 21.92
C LYS A 15 -12.84 47.21 20.67
N TYR A 16 -11.62 47.31 20.16
CA TYR A 16 -11.22 46.68 18.90
C TYR A 16 -10.14 45.58 19.04
N VAL A 17 -9.55 45.44 20.23
CA VAL A 17 -8.41 44.55 20.46
C VAL A 17 -8.74 43.07 20.14
N ASP A 18 -9.97 42.65 20.41
CA ASP A 18 -10.49 41.30 20.10
C ASP A 18 -11.50 41.29 18.93
N GLN A 19 -11.50 42.33 18.09
CA GLN A 19 -12.40 42.38 16.94
C GLN A 19 -12.12 41.21 15.99
N ARG A 20 -13.16 40.52 15.55
CA ARG A 20 -13.03 39.36 14.66
C ARG A 20 -13.21 39.78 13.20
N ASN A 21 -12.37 39.26 12.32
CA ASN A 21 -12.53 39.42 10.87
C ASN A 21 -13.59 38.45 10.29
N ALA A 22 -13.78 38.44 8.97
CA ALA A 22 -14.74 37.55 8.30
C ALA A 22 -14.45 36.05 8.49
N TYR A 23 -13.22 35.71 8.89
CA TYR A 23 -12.77 34.34 9.17
C TYR A 23 -12.74 34.03 10.68
N ASP A 24 -13.33 34.91 11.50
CA ASP A 24 -13.41 34.79 12.95
C ASP A 24 -12.06 34.91 13.69
N PHE A 25 -10.99 35.35 13.01
CA PHE A 25 -9.68 35.59 13.61
C PHE A 25 -9.61 36.96 14.28
N THR A 26 -9.00 37.01 15.46
CA THR A 26 -8.64 38.25 16.17
C THR A 26 -7.28 38.78 15.69
N PRO A 27 -6.97 40.08 15.91
CA PRO A 27 -5.65 40.64 15.64
C PRO A 27 -4.52 39.84 16.30
N LEU A 28 -4.76 39.29 17.49
CA LEU A 28 -3.78 38.50 18.21
C LEU A 28 -3.44 37.20 17.46
N ILE A 29 -4.43 36.49 16.93
CA ILE A 29 -4.20 35.25 16.15
C ILE A 29 -3.42 35.56 14.87
N LEU A 30 -3.77 36.65 14.17
CA LEU A 30 -3.08 37.07 12.96
C LEU A 30 -1.63 37.47 13.23
N ALA A 31 -1.39 38.30 14.24
CA ALA A 31 -0.04 38.71 14.64
C ALA A 31 0.82 37.52 15.08
N ALA A 32 0.20 36.55 15.77
CA ALA A 32 0.88 35.33 16.19
C ALA A 32 1.24 34.42 15.00
N ARG A 33 0.38 34.30 13.99
CA ARG A 33 0.65 33.56 12.75
C ARG A 33 1.84 34.11 11.99
N GLU A 34 1.94 35.43 11.90
CA GLU A 34 2.99 36.14 11.16
C GLU A 34 4.26 36.39 12.02
N GLY A 35 4.27 35.96 13.27
CA GLY A 35 5.45 36.07 14.14
C GLY A 35 5.78 37.49 14.60
N HIS A 36 4.81 38.41 14.56
CA HIS A 36 5.02 39.81 14.88
C HIS A 36 5.07 40.05 16.40
N HIS A 37 6.21 39.72 17.02
CA HIS A 37 6.43 39.77 18.47
C HIS A 37 5.96 41.08 19.12
N ASP A 38 6.40 42.23 18.61
CA ASP A 38 6.08 43.54 19.18
C ASP A 38 4.57 43.85 19.09
N VAL A 39 3.92 43.41 18.03
CA VAL A 39 2.47 43.56 17.85
C VAL A 39 1.72 42.67 18.83
N VAL A 40 2.15 41.43 19.03
CA VAL A 40 1.58 40.52 20.04
C VAL A 40 1.73 41.12 21.44
N GLN A 41 2.90 41.66 21.78
CA GLN A 41 3.16 42.31 23.06
C GLN A 41 2.24 43.52 23.27
N LEU A 42 2.09 44.37 22.24
CA LEU A 42 1.21 45.54 22.30
C LEU A 42 -0.25 45.13 22.49
N LEU A 43 -0.73 44.11 21.77
CA LEU A 43 -2.11 43.61 21.88
C LEU A 43 -2.39 43.07 23.30
N LEU A 44 -1.52 42.22 23.84
CA LEU A 44 -1.65 41.66 25.19
C LEU A 44 -1.62 42.76 26.26
N ALA A 45 -0.73 43.75 26.15
CA ALA A 45 -0.66 44.89 27.06
C ALA A 45 -1.93 45.78 27.04
N ASN A 46 -2.69 45.73 25.94
CA ASN A 46 -3.97 46.42 25.79
C ASN A 46 -5.19 45.52 26.09
N GLY A 47 -4.95 44.34 26.66
CA GLY A 47 -6.00 43.44 27.15
C GLY A 47 -6.64 42.56 26.08
N ALA A 48 -5.91 42.20 25.02
CA ALA A 48 -6.32 41.13 24.12
C ALA A 48 -6.53 39.82 24.92
N ASP A 49 -7.62 39.11 24.66
CA ASP A 49 -7.83 37.80 25.27
C ASP A 49 -6.94 36.75 24.58
N VAL A 50 -5.94 36.28 25.32
CA VAL A 50 -4.94 35.29 24.86
C VAL A 50 -5.57 33.94 24.52
N ASN A 51 -6.72 33.64 25.11
CA ASN A 51 -7.41 32.37 24.99
C ASN A 51 -8.62 32.48 24.05
N VAL A 52 -8.57 33.33 23.03
CA VAL A 52 -9.61 33.32 21.98
C VAL A 52 -9.35 32.19 20.98
N SER A 53 -10.42 31.47 20.61
CA SER A 53 -10.43 30.56 19.46
C SER A 53 -11.32 31.12 18.35
N ALA A 54 -10.79 31.12 17.13
CA ALA A 54 -11.59 31.26 15.92
C ALA A 54 -12.51 30.04 15.76
N LYS A 55 -13.67 30.27 15.14
CA LYS A 55 -14.69 29.30 14.77
C LYS A 55 -14.47 28.87 13.32
N GLY A 56 -15.13 27.77 12.94
CA GLY A 56 -15.03 27.20 11.61
C GLY A 56 -13.96 26.11 11.50
N ARG A 57 -13.70 25.69 10.25
CA ARG A 57 -12.82 24.57 9.89
C ARG A 57 -11.41 25.01 9.47
N TYR A 58 -10.96 26.19 9.89
CA TYR A 58 -9.61 26.66 9.60
C TYR A 58 -8.60 25.99 10.53
N SER A 59 -7.38 25.79 10.04
CA SER A 59 -6.24 25.37 10.86
C SER A 59 -5.78 26.50 11.78
N ALA A 60 -5.07 26.13 12.86
CA ALA A 60 -4.45 27.04 13.83
C ALA A 60 -5.38 28.16 14.32
N ARG A 61 -6.38 27.79 15.12
CA ARG A 61 -7.52 28.66 15.48
C ARG A 61 -7.26 29.54 16.69
N THR A 62 -6.20 29.28 17.43
CA THR A 62 -5.76 30.08 18.57
C THR A 62 -4.44 30.76 18.25
N ALA A 63 -4.09 31.80 19.01
CA ALA A 63 -2.80 32.46 18.86
C ALA A 63 -1.64 31.49 19.14
N LEU A 64 -1.82 30.55 20.07
CA LEU A 64 -0.83 29.53 20.41
C LEU A 64 -0.61 28.53 19.26
N GLU A 65 -1.68 27.98 18.68
CA GLU A 65 -1.57 27.08 17.52
C GLU A 65 -0.96 27.80 16.31
N ALA A 66 -1.32 29.07 16.08
CA ALA A 66 -0.81 29.85 14.96
C ALA A 66 0.69 30.17 15.09
N ALA A 67 1.14 30.55 16.28
CA ALA A 67 2.56 30.73 16.57
C ALA A 67 3.33 29.41 16.46
N ALA A 68 2.74 28.29 16.90
CA ALA A 68 3.35 26.98 16.79
C ALA A 68 3.51 26.51 15.34
N ALA A 69 2.49 26.71 14.50
CA ALA A 69 2.56 26.43 13.07
C ALA A 69 3.63 27.25 12.35
N GLY A 70 3.78 28.52 12.72
CA GLY A 70 4.77 29.43 12.16
C GLY A 70 6.19 29.27 12.72
N GLY A 71 6.38 28.48 13.79
CA GLY A 71 7.70 28.31 14.42
C GLY A 71 8.14 29.51 15.27
N HIS A 72 7.20 30.37 15.67
CA HIS A 72 7.49 31.66 16.29
C HIS A 72 7.75 31.53 17.80
N LEU A 73 8.92 30.99 18.16
CA LEU A 73 9.29 30.68 19.55
C LEU A 73 9.12 31.87 20.51
N SER A 74 9.56 33.06 20.12
CA SER A 74 9.48 34.27 20.97
C SER A 74 8.03 34.71 21.20
N VAL A 75 7.16 34.55 20.20
CA VAL A 75 5.72 34.80 20.32
C VAL A 75 5.10 33.77 21.27
N MET A 76 5.44 32.50 21.15
CA MET A 76 4.91 31.46 22.03
C MET A 76 5.29 31.69 23.50
N GLN A 77 6.56 32.01 23.77
CA GLN A 77 7.01 32.35 25.13
C GLN A 77 6.21 33.53 25.70
N LEU A 78 5.94 34.54 24.88
CA LEU A 78 5.15 35.70 25.28
C LEU A 78 3.68 35.34 25.54
N LEU A 79 3.05 34.51 24.70
CA LEU A 79 1.68 34.04 24.90
C LEU A 79 1.56 33.22 26.20
N LEU A 80 2.49 32.30 26.46
CA LEU A 80 2.51 31.48 27.68
C LEU A 80 2.70 32.35 28.93
N ALA A 81 3.61 33.34 28.88
CA ALA A 81 3.82 34.29 29.98
C ALA A 81 2.58 35.15 30.29
N ASN A 82 1.65 35.30 29.33
CA ASN A 82 0.40 36.02 29.49
C ASN A 82 -0.82 35.10 29.72
N GLY A 83 -0.60 33.83 30.08
CA GLY A 83 -1.67 32.93 30.50
C GLY A 83 -2.33 32.12 29.38
N ALA A 84 -1.67 31.96 28.23
CA ALA A 84 -2.06 30.92 27.28
C ALA A 84 -1.88 29.54 27.93
N ASP A 85 -2.94 28.73 27.93
CA ASP A 85 -2.88 27.37 28.48
C ASP A 85 -2.70 26.34 27.35
N VAL A 86 -1.58 25.62 27.36
CA VAL A 86 -1.26 24.58 26.37
C VAL A 86 -2.25 23.42 26.40
N LYS A 87 -2.81 23.09 27.57
CA LYS A 87 -3.72 21.96 27.77
C LYS A 87 -5.18 22.31 27.52
N ARG A 88 -5.46 23.55 27.13
CA ARG A 88 -6.82 24.01 26.88
C ARG A 88 -7.39 23.31 25.65
N PRO A 89 -8.66 22.86 25.68
CA PRO A 89 -9.35 22.35 24.50
C PRO A 89 -9.26 23.33 23.33
N GLY A 90 -8.71 22.84 22.20
CA GLY A 90 -8.46 23.64 21.01
C GLY A 90 -7.04 24.18 20.87
N ASN A 91 -6.15 23.93 21.84
CA ASN A 91 -4.69 24.09 21.71
C ASN A 91 -3.96 22.76 21.50
N ASP A 92 -4.70 21.64 21.54
CA ASP A 92 -4.17 20.28 21.52
C ASP A 92 -3.35 19.97 20.23
N ARG A 93 -3.61 20.69 19.13
CA ARG A 93 -2.89 20.52 17.85
C ARG A 93 -1.66 21.42 17.70
N ALA A 94 -1.35 22.28 18.67
CA ALA A 94 -0.15 23.11 18.59
C ALA A 94 1.12 22.26 18.38
N LEU A 95 1.19 21.10 19.07
CA LEU A 95 2.28 20.15 18.92
C LEU A 95 2.30 19.50 17.53
N HIS A 96 1.13 19.14 16.98
CA HIS A 96 1.02 18.61 15.60
C HIS A 96 1.51 19.62 14.57
N TYR A 97 1.08 20.88 14.65
CA TYR A 97 1.51 21.91 13.68
C TYR A 97 3.01 22.17 13.77
N ALA A 98 3.58 22.25 14.97
CA ALA A 98 5.01 22.40 15.14
C ALA A 98 5.78 21.19 14.58
N THR A 99 5.25 19.98 14.78
CA THR A 99 5.83 18.73 14.27
C THR A 99 5.82 18.65 12.75
N ILE A 100 4.69 18.94 12.11
CA ILE A 100 4.53 18.92 10.64
C ILE A 100 5.49 19.90 9.96
N ASN A 101 5.75 21.05 10.58
CA ASN A 101 6.60 22.09 10.01
C ASN A 101 8.06 22.01 10.48
N GLY A 102 8.43 21.01 11.28
CA GLY A 102 9.83 20.78 11.68
C GLY A 102 10.36 21.72 12.77
N HIS A 103 9.51 22.34 13.58
CA HIS A 103 9.92 23.40 14.53
C HIS A 103 10.38 22.85 15.88
N GLU A 104 11.57 22.24 15.94
CA GLU A 104 12.12 21.56 17.12
C GLU A 104 12.07 22.40 18.42
N ALA A 105 12.51 23.66 18.36
CA ALA A 105 12.53 24.52 19.55
C ALA A 105 11.12 24.81 20.10
N VAL A 106 10.13 24.91 19.22
CA VAL A 106 8.72 25.06 19.59
C VAL A 106 8.18 23.77 20.21
N ILE A 107 8.52 22.61 19.63
CA ILE A 107 8.14 21.30 20.16
C ILE A 107 8.66 21.13 21.59
N GLN A 108 9.94 21.44 21.83
CA GLN A 108 10.54 21.40 23.16
C GLN A 108 9.82 22.33 24.15
N LEU A 109 9.48 23.55 23.73
CA LEU A 109 8.71 24.48 24.56
C LEU A 109 7.33 23.92 24.92
N LEU A 110 6.58 23.41 23.94
CA LEU A 110 5.25 22.84 24.13
C LEU A 110 5.26 21.66 25.09
N LEU A 111 6.22 20.73 24.93
CA LEU A 111 6.38 19.58 25.82
C LEU A 111 6.72 20.01 27.26
N THR A 112 7.61 20.99 27.41
CA THR A 112 7.98 21.56 28.72
C THR A 112 6.80 22.25 29.40
N ALA A 113 5.94 22.88 28.61
CA ALA A 113 4.70 23.51 29.07
C ALA A 113 3.54 22.51 29.29
N GLY A 114 3.81 21.22 29.12
CA GLY A 114 2.88 20.14 29.43
C GLY A 114 1.89 19.79 28.33
N ALA A 115 2.22 20.05 27.05
CA ALA A 115 1.46 19.47 25.93
C ALA A 115 1.39 17.95 26.06
N ASP A 116 0.24 17.38 25.74
CA ASP A 116 0.11 15.92 25.66
C ASP A 116 0.84 15.41 24.41
N VAL A 117 1.97 14.75 24.62
CA VAL A 117 2.80 14.16 23.56
C VAL A 117 2.07 13.09 22.76
N ASN A 118 1.04 12.47 23.35
CA ASN A 118 0.28 11.36 22.77
C ASN A 118 -1.10 11.81 22.26
N PHE A 119 -1.37 13.12 22.20
CA PHE A 119 -2.64 13.60 21.66
C PHE A 119 -2.80 13.13 20.20
N SER A 120 -3.90 12.44 19.91
CA SER A 120 -4.23 11.96 18.55
C SER A 120 -5.38 12.79 17.97
N THR A 121 -5.28 13.15 16.69
CA THR A 121 -6.30 13.97 16.02
C THR A 121 -7.60 13.17 15.82
N THR A 122 -8.72 13.62 16.37
CA THR A 122 -9.99 12.84 16.36
C THR A 122 -10.97 13.20 15.23
N LEU A 123 -10.69 14.24 14.44
CA LEU A 123 -11.64 14.70 13.42
C LEU A 123 -11.45 13.97 12.11
N LYS A 124 -12.50 13.32 11.61
CA LYS A 124 -12.57 12.68 10.28
C LYS A 124 -12.35 13.66 9.11
N ASP A 125 -12.52 14.96 9.36
CA ASP A 125 -12.44 16.01 8.34
C ASP A 125 -11.05 16.69 8.26
N ASP A 126 -10.13 16.38 9.19
CA ASP A 126 -8.78 16.98 9.24
C ASP A 126 -7.76 16.00 8.66
N PHE A 127 -7.18 16.30 7.49
CA PHE A 127 -6.05 15.53 6.97
C PHE A 127 -4.76 15.96 7.70
N PRO A 128 -3.99 15.03 8.32
CA PRO A 128 -4.23 13.60 8.47
C PRO A 128 -4.97 13.23 9.78
N THR A 129 -5.97 12.34 9.69
CA THR A 129 -6.85 11.93 10.79
C THR A 129 -6.16 10.88 11.68
N HIS A 130 -6.43 10.88 12.99
CA HIS A 130 -5.93 9.92 13.98
C HIS A 130 -4.42 9.80 14.07
N ARG A 131 -3.69 10.91 13.90
CA ARG A 131 -2.23 10.95 13.96
C ARG A 131 -1.75 11.52 15.28
N THR A 132 -0.79 10.84 15.89
CA THR A 132 0.04 11.41 16.96
C THR A 132 1.14 12.31 16.40
N PRO A 133 1.76 13.19 17.20
CA PRO A 133 2.99 13.87 16.80
C PRO A 133 4.09 12.89 16.39
N LEU A 134 4.23 11.76 17.09
CA LEU A 134 5.22 10.73 16.76
C LEU A 134 4.97 10.16 15.36
N ASP A 135 3.72 9.85 15.01
CA ASP A 135 3.37 9.38 13.68
C ASP A 135 3.72 10.42 12.62
N LEU A 136 3.41 11.70 12.85
CA LEU A 136 3.66 12.78 11.90
C LEU A 136 5.17 12.92 11.64
N ALA A 137 5.98 12.91 12.69
CA ALA A 137 7.42 13.02 12.60
C ALA A 137 8.02 11.80 11.88
N ALA A 138 7.64 10.58 12.28
CA ALA A 138 8.21 9.34 11.74
C ALA A 138 7.87 9.10 10.26
N THR A 139 6.78 9.70 9.74
CA THR A 139 6.44 9.60 8.31
C THR A 139 6.88 10.82 7.49
N SER A 140 7.72 11.69 8.04
CA SER A 140 8.17 12.91 7.39
C SER A 140 9.69 12.87 7.19
N ARG A 141 10.16 13.27 6.01
CA ARG A 141 11.59 13.28 5.71
C ARG A 141 12.30 14.34 6.54
N GLY A 142 13.42 13.98 7.18
CA GLY A 142 14.27 14.91 7.92
C GLY A 142 13.73 15.30 9.30
N HIS A 143 12.87 14.48 9.90
CA HIS A 143 12.32 14.71 11.25
C HIS A 143 12.90 13.74 12.29
N ASP A 144 14.06 13.13 12.03
CA ASP A 144 14.75 12.19 12.91
C ASP A 144 14.99 12.75 14.32
N ALA A 145 15.42 14.01 14.41
CA ALA A 145 15.65 14.70 15.68
C ALA A 145 14.33 14.92 16.43
N ILE A 146 13.24 15.22 15.72
CA ILE A 146 11.90 15.38 16.30
C ILE A 146 11.38 14.04 16.83
N VAL A 147 11.57 12.94 16.09
CA VAL A 147 11.20 11.59 16.57
C VAL A 147 11.93 11.28 17.88
N ARG A 148 13.25 11.53 17.95
CA ARG A 148 14.03 11.34 19.18
C ARG A 148 13.52 12.22 20.32
N LEU A 149 13.20 13.48 20.04
CA LEU A 149 12.68 14.43 21.01
C LEU A 149 11.34 13.96 21.58
N LEU A 150 10.40 13.54 20.73
CA LEU A 150 9.09 13.05 21.15
C LEU A 150 9.19 11.77 21.99
N LEU A 151 10.00 10.80 21.55
CA LEU A 151 10.24 9.55 22.30
C LEU A 151 10.88 9.83 23.67
N ALA A 152 11.87 10.74 23.73
CA ALA A 152 12.50 11.15 24.99
C ALA A 152 11.53 11.85 25.97
N ASN A 153 10.41 12.38 25.47
CA ASN A 153 9.35 13.01 26.27
C ASN A 153 8.14 12.09 26.48
N GLY A 154 8.28 10.78 26.27
CA GLY A 154 7.26 9.79 26.61
C GLY A 154 6.18 9.58 25.55
N ALA A 155 6.48 9.85 24.28
CA ALA A 155 5.63 9.41 23.18
C ALA A 155 5.47 7.88 23.21
N ASP A 156 4.23 7.40 23.18
CA ASP A 156 3.91 5.98 23.15
C ASP A 156 4.10 5.44 21.73
N VAL A 157 5.21 4.73 21.53
CA VAL A 157 5.59 4.13 20.25
C VAL A 157 4.62 3.02 19.78
N ASN A 158 3.80 2.49 20.67
CA ASN A 158 2.84 1.42 20.39
C ASN A 158 1.40 1.92 20.32
N MET A 159 1.17 3.25 20.37
CA MET A 159 -0.15 3.82 20.23
C MET A 159 -0.76 3.43 18.88
N LYS A 160 -2.03 3.01 18.92
CA LYS A 160 -2.81 2.63 17.75
C LYS A 160 -3.76 3.72 17.34
N ASP A 161 -3.97 3.86 16.04
CA ASP A 161 -5.03 4.71 15.50
C ASP A 161 -6.37 3.98 15.37
N SER A 162 -7.30 4.59 14.64
CA SER A 162 -8.63 4.02 14.37
C SER A 162 -8.61 2.73 13.57
N ASP A 163 -7.58 2.52 12.74
CA ASP A 163 -7.40 1.32 11.93
C ASP A 163 -6.54 0.28 12.69
N GLY A 164 -6.10 0.61 13.90
CA GLY A 164 -5.26 -0.23 14.74
C GLY A 164 -3.77 -0.14 14.39
N ASP A 165 -3.41 0.72 13.44
CA ASP A 165 -2.03 0.91 12.99
C ASP A 165 -1.20 1.62 14.06
N THR A 166 0.01 1.10 14.28
CA THR A 166 1.07 1.80 15.03
C THR A 166 1.97 2.60 14.09
N VAL A 167 2.83 3.44 14.66
CA VAL A 167 3.87 4.15 13.87
C VAL A 167 4.76 3.19 13.07
N LEU A 168 5.03 1.98 13.59
CA LEU A 168 5.82 0.96 12.89
C LEU A 168 5.09 0.42 11.64
N HIS A 169 3.76 0.28 11.69
CA HIS A 169 2.93 -0.08 10.52
C HIS A 169 3.05 1.00 9.44
N ARG A 170 2.89 2.27 9.81
CA ARG A 170 2.97 3.39 8.84
C ARG A 170 4.35 3.50 8.22
N VAL A 171 5.40 3.40 9.01
CA VAL A 171 6.78 3.43 8.52
C VAL A 171 7.02 2.30 7.52
N ALA A 172 6.47 1.11 7.76
CA ALA A 172 6.48 -0.01 6.81
C ALA A 172 5.70 0.31 5.51
N THR A 173 4.52 0.91 5.61
CA THR A 173 3.70 1.34 4.45
C THR A 173 4.42 2.36 3.58
N PHE A 174 5.04 3.38 4.18
CA PHE A 174 5.70 4.47 3.45
C PHE A 174 7.15 4.19 3.08
N GLY A 175 7.74 3.09 3.55
CA GLY A 175 9.12 2.71 3.21
C GLY A 175 10.20 3.51 3.94
N TYR A 176 9.93 4.04 5.15
CA TYR A 176 10.91 4.82 5.93
C TYR A 176 11.83 3.93 6.79
N ASP A 177 12.66 3.13 6.12
CA ASP A 177 13.57 2.16 6.73
C ASP A 177 14.45 2.72 7.86
N ALA A 178 14.99 3.93 7.71
CA ALA A 178 15.80 4.57 8.74
C ALA A 178 15.09 4.77 10.10
N MET A 179 13.75 4.82 10.11
CA MET A 179 12.96 4.96 11.35
C MET A 179 12.77 3.63 12.08
N VAL A 180 12.83 2.49 11.39
CA VAL A 180 12.57 1.17 11.98
C VAL A 180 13.50 0.87 13.17
N PRO A 181 14.84 1.03 13.06
CA PRO A 181 15.74 0.77 14.20
C PRO A 181 15.48 1.73 15.37
N LEU A 182 15.13 2.99 15.08
CA LEU A 182 14.88 3.99 16.10
C LEU A 182 13.62 3.65 16.91
N LEU A 183 12.54 3.26 16.23
CA LEU A 183 11.28 2.89 16.88
C LEU A 183 11.44 1.60 17.70
N LEU A 184 12.09 0.57 17.13
CA LEU A 184 12.34 -0.70 17.83
C LEU A 184 13.24 -0.51 19.06
N ALA A 185 14.28 0.31 18.96
CA ALA A 185 15.15 0.64 20.10
C ALA A 185 14.41 1.38 21.23
N ASN A 186 13.26 1.99 20.95
CA ASN A 186 12.40 2.65 21.94
C ASN A 186 11.17 1.81 22.32
N GLY A 187 11.20 0.50 22.07
CA GLY A 187 10.19 -0.44 22.57
C GLY A 187 8.98 -0.64 21.67
N ALA A 188 9.08 -0.30 20.38
CA ALA A 188 8.05 -0.70 19.41
C ALA A 188 7.93 -2.22 19.38
N ASP A 189 6.71 -2.73 19.55
CA ASP A 189 6.43 -4.16 19.42
C ASP A 189 6.38 -4.52 17.93
N VAL A 190 7.42 -5.24 17.49
CA VAL A 190 7.60 -5.69 16.11
C VAL A 190 6.46 -6.59 15.61
N ASN A 191 5.74 -7.25 16.51
CA ASN A 191 4.67 -8.20 16.23
C ASN A 191 3.28 -7.67 16.58
N MET A 192 3.17 -6.38 16.93
CA MET A 192 1.87 -5.77 17.19
C MET A 192 1.00 -5.87 15.95
N LYS A 193 -0.26 -6.25 16.15
CA LYS A 193 -1.25 -6.41 15.09
C LYS A 193 -2.14 -5.19 14.96
N ASP A 194 -2.45 -4.78 13.74
CA ASP A 194 -3.50 -3.81 13.43
C ASP A 194 -4.92 -4.38 13.63
N SER A 195 -5.95 -3.64 13.21
CA SER A 195 -7.33 -4.11 13.31
C SER A 195 -7.64 -5.28 12.37
N ASP A 196 -6.90 -5.50 11.31
CA ASP A 196 -7.04 -6.65 10.40
C ASP A 196 -6.19 -7.85 10.84
N GLY A 197 -5.45 -7.72 11.94
CA GLY A 197 -4.56 -8.76 12.44
C GLY A 197 -3.19 -8.79 11.75
N SER A 198 -2.92 -7.84 10.86
CA SER A 198 -1.65 -7.71 10.14
C SER A 198 -0.60 -7.07 11.04
N THR A 199 0.66 -7.45 10.86
CA THR A 199 1.81 -6.82 11.52
C THR A 199 2.56 -5.91 10.55
N ALA A 200 3.49 -5.09 11.04
CA ALA A 200 4.39 -4.32 10.17
C ALA A 200 5.13 -5.20 9.13
N LEU A 201 5.41 -6.47 9.45
CA LEU A 201 6.02 -7.42 8.51
C LEU A 201 5.05 -7.79 7.38
N HIS A 202 3.74 -7.94 7.64
CA HIS A 202 2.74 -8.18 6.59
C HIS A 202 2.68 -7.02 5.59
N ILE A 203 2.70 -5.79 6.11
CA ILE A 203 2.67 -4.57 5.30
C ILE A 203 3.96 -4.46 4.47
N ALA A 204 5.14 -4.55 5.11
CA ALA A 204 6.43 -4.41 4.43
C ALA A 204 6.64 -5.48 3.35
N THR A 205 6.14 -6.70 3.56
CA THR A 205 6.27 -7.78 2.58
C THR A 205 5.35 -7.60 1.38
N TYR A 206 4.19 -6.96 1.52
CA TYR A 206 3.31 -6.64 0.39
C TYR A 206 3.86 -5.50 -0.48
N PHE A 207 4.32 -4.41 0.12
CA PHE A 207 4.81 -3.23 -0.63
C PHE A 207 6.23 -3.38 -1.18
N GLY A 208 7.01 -4.33 -0.66
CA GLY A 208 8.34 -4.64 -1.17
C GLY A 208 9.56 -3.85 -0.64
N PRO A 209 9.52 -3.02 0.43
CA PRO A 209 10.76 -2.44 0.96
C PRO A 209 11.66 -3.50 1.62
N ASP A 210 12.56 -4.10 0.85
CA ASP A 210 13.53 -5.14 1.28
C ASP A 210 14.25 -4.77 2.58
N ALA A 211 14.67 -3.51 2.72
CA ALA A 211 15.38 -3.01 3.90
C ALA A 211 14.54 -3.14 5.17
N ILE A 212 13.25 -2.78 5.11
CA ILE A 212 12.34 -2.86 6.25
C ILE A 212 12.10 -4.32 6.63
N VAL A 213 11.86 -5.20 5.66
CA VAL A 213 11.68 -6.63 5.95
C VAL A 213 12.89 -7.20 6.68
N ARG A 214 14.10 -6.90 6.22
CA ARG A 214 15.34 -7.33 6.89
C ARG A 214 15.46 -6.80 8.30
N LEU A 215 15.14 -5.53 8.52
CA LEU A 215 15.19 -4.90 9.84
C LEU A 215 14.16 -5.50 10.80
N LEU A 216 12.93 -5.75 10.35
CA LEU A 216 11.89 -6.39 11.16
C LEU A 216 12.29 -7.82 11.55
N LEU A 217 12.73 -8.63 10.59
CA LEU A 217 13.18 -10.01 10.84
C LEU A 217 14.37 -10.06 11.82
N ALA A 218 15.36 -9.17 11.62
CA ALA A 218 16.51 -9.08 12.52
C ALA A 218 16.14 -8.69 13.96
N ASN A 219 14.96 -8.11 14.17
CA ASN A 219 14.44 -7.72 15.48
C ASN A 219 13.30 -8.64 15.97
N GLY A 220 13.19 -9.86 15.43
CA GLY A 220 12.29 -10.89 15.96
C GLY A 220 10.85 -10.79 15.45
N ALA A 221 10.64 -10.22 14.25
CA ALA A 221 9.34 -10.34 13.58
C ALA A 221 8.99 -11.81 13.32
N ASP A 222 7.83 -12.23 13.80
CA ASP A 222 7.34 -13.60 13.68
C ASP A 222 6.69 -13.81 12.31
N VAL A 223 7.36 -14.61 11.47
CA VAL A 223 6.94 -14.95 10.11
C VAL A 223 5.71 -15.86 10.05
N THR A 224 5.31 -16.45 11.19
CA THR A 224 4.21 -17.42 11.29
C THR A 224 2.87 -16.77 11.63
N ILE A 225 2.89 -15.49 12.04
CA ILE A 225 1.68 -14.76 12.38
C ILE A 225 0.73 -14.73 11.18
N LYS A 226 -0.53 -15.05 11.45
CA LYS A 226 -1.64 -14.91 10.52
C LYS A 226 -2.46 -13.67 10.86
N ASP A 227 -2.85 -12.94 9.83
CA ASP A 227 -3.90 -11.92 9.90
C ASP A 227 -5.30 -12.58 9.99
N LYS A 228 -6.36 -11.77 10.05
CA LYS A 228 -7.74 -12.25 10.15
C LYS A 228 -8.20 -13.06 8.92
N TYR A 229 -7.50 -12.94 7.79
CA TYR A 229 -7.78 -13.66 6.56
C TYR A 229 -6.93 -14.93 6.44
N GLY A 230 -6.17 -15.28 7.47
CA GLY A 230 -5.26 -16.42 7.46
C GLY A 230 -3.97 -16.17 6.67
N SER A 231 -3.73 -14.95 6.18
CA SER A 231 -2.54 -14.61 5.41
C SER A 231 -1.33 -14.43 6.32
N THR A 232 -0.19 -14.99 5.91
CA THR A 232 1.12 -14.76 6.55
C THR A 232 1.93 -13.70 5.80
N ALA A 233 3.03 -13.25 6.38
CA ALA A 233 4.02 -12.41 5.70
C ALA A 233 4.52 -13.03 4.37
N LEU A 234 4.69 -14.36 4.32
CA LEU A 234 5.08 -15.07 3.10
C LEU A 234 4.00 -14.94 2.01
N PHE A 235 2.73 -15.07 2.39
CA PHE A 235 1.62 -14.88 1.45
C PHE A 235 1.60 -13.45 0.89
N ARG A 236 1.78 -12.43 1.74
CA ARG A 236 1.83 -11.02 1.32
C ARG A 236 2.99 -10.75 0.37
N ALA A 237 4.16 -11.33 0.61
CA ALA A 237 5.31 -11.26 -0.30
C ALA A 237 5.05 -11.88 -1.68
N VAL A 238 4.38 -13.05 -1.69
CA VAL A 238 3.95 -13.74 -2.90
C VAL A 238 2.94 -12.90 -3.69
N ALA A 239 1.92 -12.37 -3.02
CA ALA A 239 0.90 -11.51 -3.64
C ALA A 239 1.48 -10.21 -4.19
N GLY A 240 2.52 -9.66 -3.56
CA GLY A 240 3.25 -8.49 -4.05
C GLY A 240 4.28 -8.79 -5.15
N GLY A 241 4.57 -10.07 -5.44
CA GLY A 241 5.54 -10.48 -6.46
C GLY A 241 7.00 -10.34 -6.06
N HIS A 242 7.32 -10.22 -4.75
CA HIS A 242 8.66 -9.88 -4.27
C HIS A 242 9.53 -11.13 -4.03
N GLU A 243 10.15 -11.67 -5.08
CA GLU A 243 10.92 -12.93 -5.01
C GLU A 243 12.05 -12.90 -3.96
N ALA A 244 12.80 -11.81 -3.86
CA ALA A 244 13.90 -11.69 -2.89
C ALA A 244 13.39 -11.78 -1.44
N ILE A 245 12.23 -11.18 -1.17
CA ILE A 245 11.55 -11.21 0.12
C ILE A 245 11.01 -12.61 0.41
N VAL A 246 10.42 -13.29 -0.58
CA VAL A 246 9.97 -14.69 -0.45
C VAL A 246 11.14 -15.58 -0.02
N ARG A 247 12.28 -15.51 -0.71
CA ARG A 247 13.48 -16.27 -0.36
C ARG A 247 13.97 -15.93 1.06
N LEU A 248 13.93 -14.66 1.43
CA LEU A 248 14.34 -14.20 2.75
C LEU A 248 13.44 -14.76 3.86
N LEU A 249 12.12 -14.75 3.67
CA LEU A 249 11.15 -15.27 4.64
C LEU A 249 11.30 -16.79 4.81
N LEU A 250 11.45 -17.53 3.71
CA LEU A 250 11.70 -18.98 3.75
C LEU A 250 12.99 -19.32 4.51
N ALA A 251 14.06 -18.54 4.31
CA ALA A 251 15.31 -18.70 5.04
C ALA A 251 15.16 -18.38 6.55
N ASN A 252 14.15 -17.59 6.92
CA ASN A 252 13.80 -17.27 8.32
C ASN A 252 12.69 -18.18 8.88
N GLY A 253 12.49 -19.36 8.29
CA GLY A 253 11.60 -20.39 8.82
C GLY A 253 10.11 -20.16 8.52
N ALA A 254 9.78 -19.28 7.56
CA ALA A 254 8.42 -19.21 7.05
C ALA A 254 8.07 -20.53 6.37
N ASP A 255 6.95 -21.14 6.77
CA ASP A 255 6.53 -22.41 6.20
C ASP A 255 6.01 -22.21 4.77
N ALA A 256 6.65 -22.87 3.80
CA ALA A 256 6.17 -22.95 2.42
C ALA A 256 5.03 -23.96 2.28
N ALA A 257 4.93 -24.91 3.21
CA ALA A 257 3.90 -25.92 3.22
C ALA A 257 2.57 -25.30 3.68
N TRP A 258 1.59 -25.37 2.78
CA TRP A 258 0.15 -25.33 3.07
C TRP A 258 -0.53 -24.04 3.55
N SER A 259 0.12 -23.04 4.14
CA SER A 259 -0.65 -21.93 4.76
C SER A 259 -1.20 -20.88 3.79
N GLY A 260 -0.65 -20.76 2.58
CA GLY A 260 -1.23 -19.91 1.54
C GLY A 260 -2.47 -20.56 0.92
N TYR A 261 -2.38 -21.85 0.61
CA TYR A 261 -3.47 -22.56 -0.06
C TYR A 261 -4.66 -22.80 0.84
N GLU A 262 -4.51 -23.28 2.08
CA GLU A 262 -5.70 -23.54 2.91
C GLU A 262 -6.50 -22.28 3.23
N ALA A 263 -5.84 -21.13 3.42
CA ALA A 263 -6.51 -19.85 3.67
C ALA A 263 -7.14 -19.24 2.40
N ILE A 264 -6.45 -19.29 1.25
CA ILE A 264 -7.02 -18.90 -0.06
C ILE A 264 -8.17 -19.83 -0.46
N VAL A 265 -8.01 -21.14 -0.22
CA VAL A 265 -9.02 -22.19 -0.41
C VAL A 265 -10.21 -21.95 0.49
N GLN A 266 -10.00 -21.65 1.77
CA GLN A 266 -11.08 -21.35 2.69
C GLN A 266 -11.79 -20.04 2.31
N LEU A 267 -11.05 -18.99 1.96
CA LEU A 267 -11.62 -17.70 1.54
C LEU A 267 -12.37 -17.82 0.21
N LEU A 268 -11.86 -18.57 -0.78
CA LEU A 268 -12.55 -18.79 -2.05
C LEU A 268 -13.75 -19.74 -1.92
N LEU A 269 -13.67 -20.78 -1.07
CA LEU A 269 -14.82 -21.65 -0.74
C LEU A 269 -15.91 -20.88 0.00
N GLU A 270 -15.56 -20.02 0.96
CA GLU A 270 -16.48 -19.13 1.68
C GLU A 270 -17.13 -18.10 0.73
N ASN A 271 -16.45 -17.75 -0.38
CA ASN A 271 -16.95 -16.85 -1.42
C ASN A 271 -17.48 -17.57 -2.67
N GLY A 272 -17.82 -18.86 -2.57
CA GLY A 272 -18.61 -19.57 -3.60
C GLY A 272 -17.83 -20.39 -4.61
N ALA A 273 -16.54 -20.69 -4.39
CA ALA A 273 -15.85 -21.75 -5.12
C ALA A 273 -16.49 -23.12 -4.80
N GLY A 274 -16.70 -23.96 -5.81
CA GLY A 274 -17.43 -25.22 -5.67
C GLY A 274 -16.63 -26.35 -5.01
N SER A 275 -15.30 -26.31 -5.07
CA SER A 275 -14.41 -27.37 -4.58
C SER A 275 -12.97 -26.88 -4.37
N LYS A 276 -12.12 -27.70 -3.70
CA LYS A 276 -10.68 -27.41 -3.54
C LYS A 276 -9.94 -27.37 -4.88
N ASP A 277 -10.37 -28.17 -5.84
CA ASP A 277 -9.80 -28.22 -7.19
C ASP A 277 -10.11 -26.92 -7.95
N ASP A 278 -11.32 -26.38 -7.79
CA ASP A 278 -11.70 -25.08 -8.38
C ASP A 278 -10.81 -23.95 -7.86
N VAL A 279 -10.50 -23.96 -6.56
CA VAL A 279 -9.60 -22.95 -5.97
C VAL A 279 -8.19 -23.07 -6.52
N PHE A 280 -7.64 -24.29 -6.58
CA PHE A 280 -6.32 -24.52 -7.15
C PHE A 280 -6.24 -23.96 -8.58
N ASN A 281 -7.24 -24.23 -9.40
CA ASN A 281 -7.33 -23.74 -10.77
C ASN A 281 -7.49 -22.21 -10.86
N ILE A 282 -8.23 -21.58 -9.95
CA ILE A 282 -8.35 -20.11 -9.86
C ILE A 282 -7.00 -19.47 -9.53
N ALA A 283 -6.30 -19.97 -8.50
CA ALA A 283 -5.02 -19.44 -8.08
C ALA A 283 -3.93 -19.65 -9.14
N LEU A 284 -3.90 -20.83 -9.77
CA LEU A 284 -3.00 -21.14 -10.88
C LEU A 284 -3.26 -20.26 -12.10
N THR A 285 -4.54 -20.00 -12.41
CA THR A 285 -4.93 -19.09 -13.50
C THR A 285 -4.48 -17.66 -13.23
N ALA A 286 -4.67 -17.14 -12.01
CA ALA A 286 -4.28 -15.78 -11.65
C ALA A 286 -2.76 -15.59 -11.71
N ALA A 287 -1.99 -16.52 -11.14
CA ALA A 287 -0.53 -16.50 -11.18
C ALA A 287 0.01 -16.61 -12.62
N ALA A 288 -0.61 -17.46 -13.44
CA ALA A 288 -0.25 -17.64 -14.85
C ALA A 288 -0.59 -16.41 -15.70
N TRP A 289 -1.71 -15.73 -15.42
CA TRP A 289 -2.07 -14.46 -16.08
C TRP A 289 -1.09 -13.34 -15.72
N ALA A 290 -0.76 -13.20 -14.43
CA ALA A 290 0.10 -12.14 -13.90
C ALA A 290 1.60 -12.35 -14.17
N GLY A 291 2.02 -13.51 -14.68
CA GLY A 291 3.44 -13.79 -14.97
C GLY A 291 4.26 -14.17 -13.74
N HIS A 292 3.64 -14.67 -12.67
CA HIS A 292 4.33 -14.98 -11.41
C HIS A 292 4.91 -16.41 -11.42
N GLU A 293 6.04 -16.59 -12.09
CA GLU A 293 6.69 -17.90 -12.30
C GLU A 293 6.95 -18.70 -11.01
N THR A 294 7.47 -18.05 -9.97
CA THR A 294 7.76 -18.70 -8.69
C THR A 294 6.49 -19.23 -8.03
N VAL A 295 5.39 -18.50 -8.16
CA VAL A 295 4.08 -18.88 -7.61
C VAL A 295 3.52 -20.07 -8.36
N VAL A 296 3.60 -20.05 -9.70
CA VAL A 296 3.24 -21.21 -10.55
C VAL A 296 4.07 -22.43 -10.19
N ARG A 297 5.39 -22.28 -9.99
CA ARG A 297 6.25 -23.41 -9.60
C ARG A 297 5.86 -24.00 -8.24
N LEU A 298 5.57 -23.14 -7.27
CA LEU A 298 5.15 -23.56 -5.93
C LEU A 298 3.76 -24.22 -5.94
N LEU A 299 2.84 -23.71 -6.75
CA LEU A 299 1.52 -24.30 -7.00
C LEU A 299 1.65 -25.74 -7.54
N LEU A 300 2.44 -25.91 -8.59
CA LEU A 300 2.60 -27.19 -9.27
C LEU A 300 3.40 -28.21 -8.43
N ALA A 301 4.41 -27.76 -7.67
CA ALA A 301 5.21 -28.64 -6.82
C ALA A 301 4.46 -29.23 -5.61
N ASN A 302 3.36 -28.58 -5.18
CA ASN A 302 2.60 -28.96 -3.99
C ASN A 302 1.21 -29.54 -4.32
N SER A 303 0.87 -29.72 -5.60
CA SER A 303 -0.36 -30.39 -6.01
C SER A 303 -0.10 -31.87 -6.30
N THR A 304 -1.00 -32.76 -5.85
CA THR A 304 -0.89 -34.20 -6.13
C THR A 304 -1.36 -34.50 -7.56
N HIS A 305 -0.66 -33.99 -8.57
CA HIS A 305 -1.00 -34.14 -10.01
C HIS A 305 -2.49 -33.95 -10.34
N ALA A 306 -3.23 -33.25 -9.49
CA ALA A 306 -4.68 -33.19 -9.52
C ALA A 306 -5.09 -32.19 -10.60
N ASP A 307 -5.04 -32.70 -11.82
CA ASP A 307 -5.93 -32.40 -12.91
C ASP A 307 -6.00 -30.88 -13.20
N ILE A 308 -5.02 -30.41 -13.96
CA ILE A 308 -5.05 -29.11 -14.66
C ILE A 308 -6.14 -29.19 -15.74
N LYS A 309 -7.40 -29.43 -15.32
CA LYS A 309 -8.50 -29.94 -16.17
C LYS A 309 -8.90 -28.96 -17.25
N ASP A 310 -8.80 -27.66 -16.98
CA ASP A 310 -9.54 -26.66 -17.74
C ASP A 310 -8.68 -25.87 -18.73
N GLY A 311 -7.36 -26.11 -18.77
CA GLY A 311 -6.41 -25.39 -19.64
C GLY A 311 -6.33 -23.87 -19.45
N MET A 312 -7.13 -23.30 -18.55
CA MET A 312 -7.30 -21.87 -18.37
C MET A 312 -5.99 -21.17 -18.02
N ALA A 313 -5.20 -21.74 -17.10
CA ALA A 313 -3.88 -21.21 -16.77
C ALA A 313 -2.93 -21.19 -17.97
N LEU A 314 -2.94 -22.24 -18.80
CA LEU A 314 -2.14 -22.34 -20.02
C LEU A 314 -2.58 -21.27 -21.03
N ILE A 315 -3.88 -21.07 -21.19
CA ILE A 315 -4.47 -20.07 -22.09
C ILE A 315 -4.12 -18.64 -21.63
N GLN A 316 -4.17 -18.34 -20.33
CA GLN A 316 -3.80 -17.01 -19.81
C GLN A 316 -2.30 -16.73 -19.88
N ALA A 317 -1.46 -17.74 -19.66
CA ALA A 317 -0.01 -17.63 -19.88
C ALA A 317 0.29 -17.34 -21.35
N ALA A 318 -0.39 -18.05 -22.27
CA ALA A 318 -0.25 -17.85 -23.71
C ALA A 318 -0.71 -16.47 -24.18
N ARG A 319 -1.82 -15.98 -23.61
CA ARG A 319 -2.38 -14.66 -23.90
C ARG A 319 -1.43 -13.50 -23.57
N ASN A 320 -0.60 -13.65 -22.52
CA ASN A 320 0.34 -12.61 -22.10
C ASN A 320 1.80 -12.91 -22.47
N GLY A 321 2.05 -14.01 -23.19
CA GLY A 321 3.38 -14.37 -23.67
C GLY A 321 4.35 -14.92 -22.61
N HIS A 322 3.87 -15.47 -21.50
CA HIS A 322 4.70 -15.96 -20.39
C HIS A 322 5.31 -17.35 -20.66
N GLU A 323 6.27 -17.44 -21.58
CA GLU A 323 6.81 -18.71 -22.09
C GLU A 323 7.30 -19.68 -21.01
N HIS A 324 7.98 -19.20 -19.97
CA HIS A 324 8.48 -20.07 -18.89
C HIS A 324 7.35 -20.69 -18.06
N ILE A 325 6.25 -19.94 -17.89
CA ILE A 325 5.03 -20.46 -17.26
C ILE A 325 4.37 -21.51 -18.14
N LEU A 326 4.29 -21.28 -19.47
CA LEU A 326 3.80 -22.31 -20.40
C LEU A 326 4.60 -23.61 -20.27
N ARG A 327 5.93 -23.51 -20.24
CA ARG A 327 6.81 -24.67 -20.05
C ARG A 327 6.51 -25.41 -18.75
N MET A 328 6.45 -24.68 -17.63
CA MET A 328 6.11 -25.29 -16.33
C MET A 328 4.75 -25.98 -16.34
N LEU A 329 3.73 -25.38 -16.96
CA LEU A 329 2.39 -25.96 -17.05
C LEU A 329 2.36 -27.23 -17.90
N LEU A 330 3.03 -27.23 -19.06
CA LEU A 330 3.11 -28.40 -19.95
C LEU A 330 3.93 -29.54 -19.31
N ASP A 331 5.05 -29.22 -18.66
CA ASP A 331 5.88 -30.20 -17.94
C ASP A 331 5.12 -30.89 -16.79
N ASN A 332 4.08 -30.21 -16.26
CA ASN A 332 3.20 -30.74 -15.22
C ASN A 332 1.87 -31.30 -15.76
N GLY A 333 1.80 -31.58 -17.07
CA GLY A 333 0.71 -32.35 -17.68
C GLY A 333 -0.49 -31.53 -18.16
N ALA A 334 -0.37 -30.21 -18.31
CA ALA A 334 -1.42 -29.42 -18.96
C ALA A 334 -1.58 -29.85 -20.43
N ASP A 335 -2.81 -30.10 -20.89
CA ASP A 335 -3.07 -30.38 -22.30
C ASP A 335 -2.93 -29.09 -23.13
N VAL A 336 -1.97 -29.13 -24.07
CA VAL A 336 -1.65 -28.03 -24.98
C VAL A 336 -2.83 -27.61 -25.87
N ASN A 337 -3.79 -28.52 -26.09
CA ASN A 337 -4.98 -28.29 -26.90
C ASN A 337 -6.24 -28.08 -26.04
N SER A 338 -6.10 -27.90 -24.73
CA SER A 338 -7.23 -27.60 -23.84
C SER A 338 -8.00 -26.37 -24.31
N ARG A 339 -9.30 -26.41 -24.06
CA ARG A 339 -10.26 -25.40 -24.52
C ARG A 339 -10.96 -24.80 -23.32
N TYR A 340 -11.06 -23.48 -23.31
CA TYR A 340 -11.82 -22.77 -22.30
C TYR A 340 -12.88 -21.86 -22.93
N LEU A 341 -14.07 -21.86 -22.34
CA LEU A 341 -15.19 -21.03 -22.79
C LEU A 341 -15.06 -19.62 -22.20
N HIS A 342 -14.77 -18.64 -23.03
CA HIS A 342 -14.69 -17.23 -22.63
C HIS A 342 -15.62 -16.38 -23.50
N TYR A 343 -16.53 -15.63 -22.88
CA TYR A 343 -17.55 -14.82 -23.57
C TYR A 343 -18.35 -15.58 -24.64
N GLY A 344 -18.62 -16.87 -24.41
CA GLY A 344 -19.42 -17.69 -25.32
C GLY A 344 -18.69 -18.20 -26.57
N LEU A 345 -17.36 -18.09 -26.62
CA LEU A 345 -16.46 -18.68 -27.61
C LEU A 345 -15.39 -19.54 -26.92
N TRP A 346 -15.03 -20.65 -27.54
CA TRP A 346 -13.97 -21.53 -27.05
C TRP A 346 -12.62 -21.06 -27.58
N TYR A 347 -11.62 -20.98 -26.71
CA TYR A 347 -10.26 -20.61 -27.08
C TYR A 347 -9.25 -21.66 -26.63
N THR A 348 -8.22 -21.84 -27.45
CA THR A 348 -6.99 -22.57 -27.15
C THR A 348 -5.85 -21.60 -26.83
N ALA A 349 -4.78 -22.11 -26.21
CA ALA A 349 -3.56 -21.33 -25.97
C ALA A 349 -2.96 -20.78 -27.27
N LEU A 350 -3.01 -21.57 -28.36
CA LEU A 350 -2.49 -21.20 -29.67
C LEU A 350 -3.27 -20.02 -30.28
N GLU A 351 -4.60 -20.03 -30.17
CA GLU A 351 -5.45 -18.94 -30.67
C GLU A 351 -5.21 -17.63 -29.90
N MET A 352 -5.05 -17.69 -28.58
CA MET A 352 -4.74 -16.48 -27.78
C MET A 352 -3.36 -15.94 -28.07
N ALA A 353 -2.33 -16.79 -28.14
CA ALA A 353 -0.98 -16.35 -28.50
C ALA A 353 -0.92 -15.73 -29.90
N ALA A 354 -1.66 -16.32 -30.86
CA ALA A 354 -1.74 -15.81 -32.23
C ALA A 354 -2.50 -14.49 -32.33
N ARG A 355 -3.59 -14.32 -31.55
CA ARG A 355 -4.35 -13.07 -31.49
C ARG A 355 -3.54 -11.92 -30.90
N GLU A 356 -2.83 -12.17 -29.81
CA GLU A 356 -2.10 -11.13 -29.05
C GLU A 356 -0.69 -10.88 -29.62
N GLY A 357 -0.27 -11.61 -30.67
CA GLY A 357 0.97 -11.32 -31.39
C GLY A 357 2.24 -11.93 -30.78
N HIS A 358 2.13 -13.01 -30.01
CA HIS A 358 3.27 -13.62 -29.33
C HIS A 358 3.96 -14.71 -30.19
N THR A 359 4.78 -14.30 -31.16
CA THR A 359 5.45 -15.21 -32.14
C THR A 359 6.25 -16.35 -31.48
N THR A 360 7.04 -16.07 -30.45
CA THR A 360 7.84 -17.09 -29.73
C THR A 360 6.93 -18.09 -29.00
N THR A 361 5.86 -17.61 -28.38
CA THR A 361 4.84 -18.44 -27.73
C THR A 361 4.12 -19.33 -28.73
N VAL A 362 3.75 -18.81 -29.91
CA VAL A 362 3.15 -19.62 -30.98
C VAL A 362 4.11 -20.71 -31.43
N GLN A 363 5.38 -20.37 -31.66
CA GLN A 363 6.41 -21.35 -32.04
C GLN A 363 6.56 -22.44 -30.98
N PHE A 364 6.62 -22.04 -29.70
CA PHE A 364 6.71 -22.97 -28.57
C PHE A 364 5.49 -23.89 -28.48
N LEU A 365 4.28 -23.36 -28.62
CA LEU A 365 3.03 -24.14 -28.58
C LEU A 365 2.96 -25.16 -29.72
N LEU A 366 3.32 -24.77 -30.94
CA LEU A 366 3.34 -25.70 -32.09
C LEU A 366 4.38 -26.81 -31.91
N ALA A 367 5.57 -26.48 -31.41
CA ALA A 367 6.61 -27.45 -31.10
C ALA A 367 6.16 -28.48 -30.05
N ASN A 368 5.27 -28.09 -29.13
CA ASN A 368 4.68 -28.96 -28.12
C ASN A 368 3.35 -29.60 -28.57
N GLY A 369 3.02 -29.56 -29.86
CA GLY A 369 1.90 -30.32 -30.41
C GLY A 369 0.56 -29.59 -30.47
N ALA A 370 0.53 -28.27 -30.28
CA ALA A 370 -0.66 -27.47 -30.54
C ALA A 370 -1.16 -27.67 -31.99
N ARG A 371 -2.48 -27.66 -32.18
CA ARG A 371 -3.11 -27.89 -33.48
C ARG A 371 -3.83 -26.64 -33.96
N ASN A 372 -3.55 -26.23 -35.20
CA ASN A 372 -4.29 -25.17 -35.89
C ASN A 372 -5.59 -25.71 -36.52
N VAL A 373 -6.45 -26.34 -35.71
CA VAL A 373 -7.69 -26.96 -36.22
C VAL A 373 -8.89 -26.04 -36.02
N SER A 374 -9.63 -25.81 -37.10
CA SER A 374 -10.94 -25.14 -37.05
C SER A 374 -11.92 -26.00 -36.26
N THR A 375 -12.49 -25.41 -35.22
CA THR A 375 -13.34 -26.12 -34.26
C THR A 375 -14.77 -26.14 -34.81
N LYS A 376 -15.01 -26.96 -35.83
CA LYS A 376 -16.33 -27.09 -36.49
C LYS A 376 -17.38 -27.82 -35.64
N ASP A 377 -17.03 -28.30 -34.45
CA ASP A 377 -17.93 -29.07 -33.56
C ASP A 377 -18.88 -28.20 -32.69
N THR A 378 -18.98 -26.89 -32.94
CA THR A 378 -19.94 -26.04 -32.21
C THR A 378 -20.79 -25.21 -33.17
N GLU A 379 -22.07 -25.01 -32.82
CA GLU A 379 -23.08 -24.24 -33.58
C GLU A 379 -22.72 -22.74 -33.80
N LYS A 380 -21.55 -22.29 -33.34
CA LYS A 380 -21.03 -20.92 -33.51
C LYS A 380 -19.77 -20.93 -34.40
N PRO A 381 -19.56 -19.89 -35.23
CA PRO A 381 -18.37 -19.79 -36.07
C PRO A 381 -17.10 -19.73 -35.20
N SER A 382 -16.26 -20.76 -35.28
CA SER A 382 -14.95 -20.78 -34.61
C SER A 382 -13.87 -20.27 -35.54
N ARG A 383 -13.11 -19.28 -35.07
CA ARG A 383 -11.92 -18.75 -35.74
C ARG A 383 -10.70 -19.56 -35.34
N THR A 384 -9.85 -19.91 -36.30
CA THR A 384 -8.56 -20.57 -36.08
C THR A 384 -7.51 -19.60 -35.56
N ALA A 385 -6.37 -20.11 -35.07
CA ALA A 385 -5.23 -19.26 -34.73
C ALA A 385 -4.74 -18.45 -35.95
N LEU A 386 -4.83 -19.04 -37.15
CA LEU A 386 -4.53 -18.35 -38.41
C LEU A 386 -5.50 -17.20 -38.68
N ASP A 387 -6.80 -17.40 -38.48
CA ASP A 387 -7.80 -16.35 -38.67
C ASP A 387 -7.55 -15.17 -37.72
N TRP A 388 -7.17 -15.43 -36.47
CA TRP A 388 -6.80 -14.41 -35.51
C TRP A 388 -5.52 -13.66 -35.92
N ALA A 389 -4.47 -14.36 -36.30
CA ALA A 389 -3.21 -13.75 -36.75
C ALA A 389 -3.41 -12.88 -37.99
N VAL A 390 -4.23 -13.33 -38.96
CA VAL A 390 -4.58 -12.54 -40.16
C VAL A 390 -5.39 -11.31 -39.80
N GLN A 391 -6.41 -11.44 -38.93
CA GLN A 391 -7.24 -10.32 -38.54
C GLN A 391 -6.43 -9.22 -37.83
N GLU A 392 -5.56 -9.62 -36.90
CA GLU A 392 -4.80 -8.69 -36.07
C GLU A 392 -3.50 -8.21 -36.76
N GLY A 393 -3.16 -8.74 -37.93
CA GLY A 393 -2.05 -8.29 -38.77
C GLY A 393 -0.67 -8.83 -38.40
N HIS A 394 -0.60 -9.98 -37.72
CA HIS A 394 0.66 -10.57 -37.25
C HIS A 394 1.32 -11.44 -38.34
N GLU A 395 2.03 -10.80 -39.28
CA GLU A 395 2.62 -11.45 -40.47
C GLU A 395 3.54 -12.65 -40.13
N ASP A 396 4.43 -12.49 -39.15
CA ASP A 396 5.36 -13.56 -38.73
C ASP A 396 4.61 -14.81 -38.25
N ILE A 397 3.50 -14.61 -37.52
CA ILE A 397 2.66 -15.70 -37.00
C ILE A 397 1.90 -16.37 -38.15
N VAL A 398 1.41 -15.60 -39.12
CA VAL A 398 0.76 -16.13 -40.33
C VAL A 398 1.71 -17.04 -41.10
N GLN A 399 2.94 -16.59 -41.35
CA GLN A 399 3.95 -17.39 -42.05
C GLN A 399 4.26 -18.70 -41.28
N LEU A 400 4.41 -18.59 -39.95
CA LEU A 400 4.74 -19.70 -39.08
C LEU A 400 3.62 -20.76 -39.02
N LEU A 401 2.36 -20.33 -38.95
CA LEU A 401 1.19 -21.22 -38.96
C LEU A 401 1.02 -21.91 -40.32
N LEU A 402 1.16 -21.17 -41.43
CA LEU A 402 1.08 -21.74 -42.78
C LEU A 402 2.16 -22.81 -42.99
N ALA A 403 3.41 -22.53 -42.62
CA ALA A 403 4.52 -23.48 -42.76
C ALA A 403 4.28 -24.79 -41.98
N ASN A 404 3.64 -24.72 -40.81
CA ASN A 404 3.33 -25.90 -40.00
C ASN A 404 2.19 -26.75 -40.60
N ASP A 405 1.16 -26.13 -41.18
CA ASP A 405 0.01 -26.84 -41.78
C ASP A 405 0.40 -27.66 -43.03
N PHE A 406 1.34 -27.17 -43.84
CA PHE A 406 1.87 -27.93 -44.99
C PHE A 406 2.69 -29.15 -44.55
N SER A 407 3.47 -29.06 -43.48
CA SER A 407 4.31 -30.18 -43.00
C SER A 407 3.50 -31.41 -42.52
N ARG A 408 2.34 -31.18 -41.89
CA ARG A 408 1.49 -32.27 -41.37
C ARG A 408 0.64 -32.94 -42.44
N THR A 409 0.20 -32.21 -43.45
CA THR A 409 -0.58 -32.77 -44.56
C THR A 409 0.26 -33.70 -45.44
N ASP A 410 1.56 -33.44 -45.58
CA ASP A 410 2.49 -34.33 -46.28
C ASP A 410 2.83 -35.60 -45.47
N LEU A 411 2.95 -35.50 -44.14
CA LEU A 411 3.12 -36.65 -43.24
C LEU A 411 1.88 -37.57 -43.19
N ALA A 412 0.67 -37.00 -43.24
CA ALA A 412 -0.58 -37.77 -43.32
C ALA A 412 -0.73 -38.50 -44.66
N LYS A 413 -0.33 -37.86 -45.77
CA LYS A 413 -0.25 -38.51 -47.09
C LYS A 413 0.79 -39.64 -47.10
N ALA A 414 1.99 -39.40 -46.57
CA ALA A 414 3.05 -40.41 -46.46
C ALA A 414 2.63 -41.62 -45.60
N SER A 415 1.90 -41.39 -44.50
CA SER A 415 1.40 -42.46 -43.63
C SER A 415 0.26 -43.26 -44.28
N SER A 416 -0.61 -42.61 -45.07
CA SER A 416 -1.67 -43.30 -45.83
C SER A 416 -1.12 -44.18 -46.97
N LEU A 417 0.03 -43.81 -47.54
CA LEU A 417 0.75 -44.61 -48.55
C LEU A 417 1.49 -45.81 -47.93
N ALA A 418 1.86 -45.77 -46.65
CA ALA A 418 2.60 -46.85 -45.97
C ALA A 418 1.70 -47.98 -45.41
N ILE A 419 0.39 -47.76 -45.28
CA ILE A 419 -0.57 -48.78 -44.80
C ILE A 419 -1.29 -49.46 -45.99
N GLY A 420 -1.01 -49.01 -47.23
CA GLY A 420 -1.64 -49.46 -48.46
C GLY A 420 -0.75 -50.25 -49.42
N THR A 421 0.21 -51.03 -48.93
CA THR A 421 0.97 -52.01 -49.74
C THR A 421 1.18 -53.32 -49.01
#